data_AF-A0A2S7JK82-F1
#
_entry.id   AF-A0A2S7JK82-F1
#
_cell.length_a   1.000
_cell.length_b   1.000
_cell.length_c   1.000
_cell.angle_alpha   90.00
_cell.angle_beta   90.00
_cell.angle_gamma   90.00
#
_symmetry.space_group_name_H-M   'P 1'
#
loop_
_entity.id
_entity.type
_entity.pdbx_description
1 polymer ?
#
loop_
_entity_poly.entity_id
_entity_poly.type
_entity_poly.pdbx_seq_one_letter_code
_entity_poly.pdbx_strand_id
1 'polypeptide(L)' 'MNAQNAYIIKQYVSNLDNDLVLALVSVKSATYTVEIMGEELTEFLSEAEAIRYAELMLKNFYVNK' A
#
# COMPACT_ATOMS: atom_id res chain seq x y z
N MET A 1 -12.54 18.61 15.84
CA MET A 1 -12.25 17.18 15.62
C MET A 1 -11.25 17.11 14.47
N ASN A 2 -9.98 16.84 14.75
CA ASN A 2 -8.94 16.80 13.71
C ASN A 2 -9.14 15.52 12.88
N ALA A 3 -9.69 15.66 11.68
CA ALA A 3 -9.58 14.62 10.66
C ALA A 3 -8.09 14.48 10.34
N GLN A 4 -7.45 13.46 10.91
CA GLN A 4 -6.08 13.12 10.55
C GLN A 4 -6.09 12.60 9.11
N ASN A 5 -5.88 13.53 8.18
CA ASN A 5 -5.46 13.36 6.79
C ASN A 5 -4.62 12.10 6.61
N ALA A 6 -5.16 10.99 6.12
CA ALA A 6 -4.31 9.94 5.56
C ALA A 6 -3.79 10.47 4.21
N TYR A 7 -2.48 10.47 4.02
CA TYR A 7 -1.86 10.92 2.77
C TYR A 7 -1.32 9.72 2.00
N ILE A 8 -1.66 9.62 0.72
CA ILE A 8 -1.12 8.57 -0.15
C ILE A 8 0.32 8.94 -0.51
N ILE A 9 1.23 8.01 -0.25
CA ILE A 9 2.66 8.12 -0.56
C ILE A 9 2.95 7.47 -1.90
N LYS A 10 2.42 6.26 -2.11
CA LYS A 10 2.66 5.48 -3.32
C LYS A 10 1.45 4.62 -3.63
N GLN A 11 1.12 4.53 -4.91
CA GLN A 11 0.02 3.73 -5.43
C GLN A 11 0.55 2.81 -6.53
N TYR A 12 0.24 1.53 -6.44
CA TYR A 12 0.57 0.53 -7.46
C TYR A 12 -0.71 0.13 -8.17
N VAL A 13 -0.74 0.35 -9.48
CA VAL A 13 -1.90 0.02 -10.35
C VAL A 13 -1.57 -1.16 -11.25
N SER A 14 -2.61 -1.86 -11.70
CA SER A 14 -2.45 -2.94 -12.68
C SER A 14 -2.10 -2.38 -14.05
N ASN A 15 -1.17 -3.04 -14.74
CA ASN A 15 -0.87 -2.72 -16.15
C ASN A 15 -1.95 -3.24 -17.11
N LEU A 16 -2.89 -4.07 -16.65
CA LEU A 16 -4.00 -4.61 -17.45
C LEU A 16 -5.29 -3.80 -17.30
N ASP A 17 -5.46 -3.14 -16.15
CA ASP A 17 -6.61 -2.31 -15.82
C ASP A 17 -6.13 -1.18 -14.92
N ASN A 18 -6.03 0.03 -15.45
CA ASN A 18 -5.45 1.17 -14.73
C ASN A 18 -6.35 1.65 -13.57
N ASP A 19 -7.63 1.27 -13.57
CA ASP A 19 -8.55 1.60 -12.47
C ASP A 19 -8.38 0.62 -11.28
N LEU A 20 -7.70 -0.51 -11.50
CA LEU A 20 -7.42 -1.50 -10.46
C LEU A 20 -6.16 -1.12 -9.67
N VAL A 21 -6.37 -0.72 -8.42
CA VAL A 21 -5.29 -0.48 -7.45
C VAL A 21 -4.90 -1.80 -6.80
N LEU A 22 -3.65 -2.21 -7.02
CA LEU A 22 -3.11 -3.46 -6.48
C LEU A 22 -2.58 -3.28 -5.05
N ALA A 23 -1.96 -2.13 -4.78
CA ALA A 23 -1.51 -1.78 -3.44
C ALA A 23 -1.49 -0.26 -3.24
N LEU A 24 -1.78 0.18 -2.02
CA LEU A 24 -1.74 1.56 -1.61
C LEU A 24 -0.86 1.72 -0.37
N VAL A 25 0.12 2.62 -0.43
CA VAL A 25 0.93 3.02 0.72
C VAL A 25 0.51 4.42 1.13
N SER A 26 0.13 4.59 2.38
CA SER A 26 -0.32 5.86 2.95
C SER A 26 0.33 6.13 4.31
N VAL A 27 0.28 7.37 4.77
CA VAL A 27 0.70 7.77 6.11
C VAL A 27 -0.46 8.39 6.85
N LYS A 28 -0.66 7.96 8.09
CA LYS A 28 -1.65 8.49 9.01
C LYS A 28 -1.02 8.62 10.39
N SER A 29 -1.00 9.82 10.95
CA SER A 29 -0.61 10.02 12.36
C SER A 29 0.79 9.51 12.71
N ALA A 30 1.73 9.64 11.76
CA ALA A 30 3.11 9.15 11.83
C ALA A 30 3.30 7.62 11.71
N THR A 31 2.26 6.86 11.41
CA THR A 31 2.38 5.45 10.98
C THR A 31 2.15 5.33 9.48
N TYR A 32 2.83 4.37 8.87
CA TYR A 32 2.69 4.05 7.45
C TYR A 32 1.79 2.83 7.30
N THR A 33 0.79 2.92 6.45
CA THR A 33 -0.18 1.85 6.20
C THR A 33 -0.01 1.34 4.77
N VAL A 34 -0.04 0.02 4.62
CA VAL A 34 -0.07 -0.64 3.31
C VAL A 34 -1.40 -1.37 3.19
N GLU A 35 -2.14 -1.12 2.12
CA GLU A 35 -3.36 -1.83 1.75
C GLU A 35 -3.08 -2.65 0.48
N ILE A 36 -3.29 -3.97 0.52
CA ILE A 36 -3.16 -4.84 -0.67
C ILE A 36 -4.55 -5.22 -1.17
N MET A 37 -4.82 -4.96 -2.45
CA MET A 37 -6.08 -5.27 -3.14
C MET A 37 -7.35 -4.78 -2.43
N GLY A 38 -7.27 -3.71 -1.64
CA GLY A 38 -8.43 -3.16 -0.93
C GLY A 38 -8.72 -3.80 0.43
N GLU A 39 -7.96 -4.82 0.86
CA GLU A 39 -8.35 -5.68 1.99
C GLU A 39 -7.30 -5.77 3.10
N GLU A 40 -6.02 -5.95 2.76
CA GLU A 40 -5.00 -6.24 3.77
C GLU A 40 -4.28 -4.97 4.22
N LEU A 41 -4.66 -4.44 5.39
CA LEU A 41 -4.01 -3.29 6.02
C LEU A 41 -2.88 -3.73 6.97
N THR A 42 -1.65 -3.34 6.69
CA THR A 42 -0.49 -3.54 7.57
C THR A 42 0.15 -2.21 7.97
N GLU A 43 0.52 -2.05 9.23
CA GLU A 43 1.13 -0.82 9.78
C GLU A 43 2.65 -0.96 9.94
N PHE A 44 3.39 0.12 9.63
CA PHE A 44 4.84 0.22 9.69
C PHE A 44 5.29 1.54 10.34
N LEU A 45 6.50 1.52 10.92
CA LEU A 45 7.11 2.70 11.53
C LEU A 45 7.96 3.52 10.53
N SER A 46 8.24 2.96 9.35
CA SER A 46 9.05 3.58 8.30
C SER A 46 8.40 3.45 6.92
N GLU A 47 8.51 4.52 6.13
CA GLU A 47 8.07 4.56 4.74
C GLU A 47 8.74 3.47 3.90
N ALA A 48 10.05 3.30 4.08
CA ALA A 48 10.84 2.35 3.31
C ALA A 48 10.41 0.91 3.58
N GLU A 49 10.02 0.59 4.81
CA GLU A 49 9.52 -0.74 5.19
C GLU A 49 8.16 -1.01 4.57
N ALA A 50 7.25 -0.04 4.64
CA ALA A 50 5.92 -0.11 4.03
C ALA A 50 6.01 -0.33 2.51
N ILE A 51 6.85 0.46 1.82
CA ILE A 51 7.07 0.33 0.37
C ILE A 51 7.65 -1.04 0.03
N ARG A 52 8.68 -1.48 0.74
CA ARG A 52 9.33 -2.78 0.49
C ARG A 52 8.36 -3.95 0.70
N TYR A 53 7.51 -3.86 1.72
CA TYR A 53 6.49 -4.87 1.99
C TYR A 53 5.45 -4.93 0.86
N ALA A 54 4.94 -3.78 0.41
CA ALA A 54 4.01 -3.73 -0.72
C ALA A 54 4.61 -4.39 -1.98
N GLU A 55 5.86 -4.05 -2.32
CA GLU A 55 6.55 -4.62 -3.48
C GLU A 55 6.76 -6.14 -3.35
N LEU A 56 7.08 -6.65 -2.15
CA LEU A 56 7.22 -8.07 -1.89
C LEU A 56 5.89 -8.83 -2.04
N MET A 57 4.80 -8.29 -1.50
CA MET A 57 3.47 -8.90 -1.58
C MET A 57 2.98 -8.96 -3.02
N LEU A 58 3.15 -7.87 -3.77
CA LEU A 58 2.82 -7.84 -5.20
C LEU A 58 3.66 -8.88 -5.96
N LYS A 59 4.97 -8.98 -5.70
CA LYS A 59 5.83 -9.98 -6.34
C LYS A 59 5.34 -11.41 -6.06
N ASN A 60 4.98 -11.72 -4.82
CA ASN A 60 4.47 -13.05 -4.45
C ASN A 60 3.13 -13.36 -5.12
N PHE A 61 2.28 -12.35 -5.33
CA PHE A 61 1.03 -12.49 -6.07
C PHE A 61 1.27 -12.83 -7.56
N TYR A 62 2.28 -12.22 -8.18
CA TYR A 62 2.63 -12.51 -9.59
C TYR A 62 3.35 -13.83 -9.80
N VAL A 63 4.09 -14.32 -8.79
CA VAL A 63 4.89 -15.56 -8.91
C VAL A 63 4.07 -16.82 -8.61
N ASN A 64 3.02 -16.74 -7.79
CA ASN A 64 2.16 -17.89 -7.45
C ASN A 64 0.94 -18.07 -8.38
N LYS A 65 1.02 -17.62 -9.64
CA LYS A 65 -0.01 -17.90 -10.65
C LYS A 65 0.37 -19.08 -11.55
#